data_AF-A0A7Y5CS16-F1
#
_entry.id   AF-A0A7Y5CS16-F1
#
_cell.length_a   1.000
_cell.length_b   1.000
_cell.length_c   1.000
_cell.angle_alpha   90.00
_cell.angle_beta   90.00
_cell.angle_gamma   90.00
#
_symmetry.space_group_name_H-M   'P 1'
#
loop_
_entity.id
_entity.type
_entity.pdbx_description
1 polymer ?
#
loop_
_entity_poly.entity_id
_entity_poly.type
_entity_poly.pdbx_seq_one_letter_code
_entity_poly.pdbx_strand_id
1 'polypeptide(L)'
;MRLSIFAGQSGICFAVVLLAHLARPGSSLAEDGYRLWLRYDLIDKPEVRTAYRAALTELEITTLSPTLAIAKEELRIGLLGLLGKCPPFVPAITHNGALIVGTPQSSKTIARLDLQNRLQAAGAEGFVILATTAEGKSCTVVAANSDIGVLYGVFHLLRLLQTHQSLDELSFVSAPRIKLRLLNHWDNLDRTVERGYAGFSLGDWHKLPNYLDPRYKDYARANASIGINGTVLTNVNANAWVLTPAYLEKVAALAIVFQPFDL
;
A
#
# COMPACT_ATOMS: atom_id res chain seq x y z
N MET A 1 -3.50 26.19 -84.25
CA MET A 1 -4.05 24.90 -83.78
C MET A 1 -3.81 24.79 -82.27
N ARG A 2 -4.71 25.40 -81.51
CA ARG A 2 -4.86 25.39 -80.03
C ARG A 2 -6.33 25.73 -79.76
N LEU A 3 -6.77 25.43 -78.53
CA LEU A 3 -8.14 25.42 -77.96
C LEU A 3 -8.86 24.08 -78.15
N SER A 4 -9.19 23.28 -77.13
CA SER A 4 -9.80 23.49 -75.79
C SER A 4 -11.24 22.97 -75.79
N ILE A 5 -11.54 22.16 -74.76
CA ILE A 5 -12.80 22.12 -73.98
C ILE A 5 -13.85 20.99 -74.23
N PHE A 6 -14.25 20.42 -73.07
CA PHE A 6 -15.50 19.83 -72.57
C PHE A 6 -15.87 18.34 -72.71
N ALA A 7 -16.18 17.80 -71.52
CA ALA A 7 -17.26 16.89 -71.11
C ALA A 7 -17.26 15.46 -71.69
N GLY A 8 -17.49 14.39 -70.93
CA GLY A 8 -17.90 14.22 -69.54
C GLY A 8 -18.39 12.77 -69.35
N GLN A 9 -18.49 12.35 -68.09
CA GLN A 9 -19.27 11.20 -67.58
C GLN A 9 -18.82 9.79 -68.03
N SER A 10 -18.87 8.72 -67.25
CA SER A 10 -19.17 8.41 -65.85
C SER A 10 -18.80 6.93 -65.66
N GLY A 11 -18.20 6.55 -64.54
CA GLY A 11 -17.81 5.16 -64.32
C GLY A 11 -17.39 4.84 -62.88
N ILE A 12 -18.30 5.14 -61.94
CA ILE A 12 -18.53 4.47 -60.64
C ILE A 12 -17.31 3.76 -60.02
N CYS A 13 -16.56 4.46 -59.16
CA CYS A 13 -15.75 3.84 -58.13
C CYS A 13 -16.61 3.64 -56.87
N PHE A 14 -17.02 2.40 -56.60
CA PHE A 14 -17.59 2.02 -55.31
C PHE A 14 -16.49 2.03 -54.25
N ALA A 15 -16.31 3.18 -53.58
CA ALA A 15 -15.51 3.25 -52.36
C ALA A 15 -16.38 2.78 -51.18
N VAL A 16 -16.28 1.49 -50.84
CA VAL A 16 -16.79 0.96 -49.58
C VAL A 16 -15.85 1.45 -48.47
N VAL A 17 -16.17 2.59 -47.86
CA VAL A 17 -15.55 3.02 -46.61
C VAL A 17 -16.23 2.23 -45.49
N LEU A 18 -15.71 1.02 -45.21
CA LEU A 18 -16.04 0.30 -43.99
C LEU A 18 -15.37 1.02 -42.82
N LEU A 19 -16.12 1.88 -42.13
CA LEU A 19 -15.76 2.43 -40.84
C LEU A 19 -15.67 1.28 -39.83
N ALA A 20 -14.47 0.69 -39.72
CA ALA A 20 -14.13 -0.20 -38.63
C ALA A 20 -13.99 0.64 -37.35
N HIS A 21 -15.12 0.93 -36.70
CA HIS A 21 -15.13 1.17 -35.26
C HIS A 21 -14.78 -0.15 -34.57
N LEU A 22 -13.51 -0.54 -34.64
CA LEU A 22 -12.94 -1.47 -33.68
C LEU A 22 -13.03 -0.76 -32.33
N ALA A 23 -14.11 -1.07 -31.60
CA ALA A 23 -14.19 -0.83 -30.18
C ALA A 23 -12.86 -1.31 -29.61
N ARG A 24 -12.06 -0.37 -29.09
CA ARG A 24 -10.88 -0.74 -28.31
C ARG A 24 -11.41 -1.64 -27.21
N PRO A 25 -11.02 -2.93 -27.14
CA PRO A 25 -11.29 -3.69 -25.95
C PRO A 25 -10.55 -2.93 -24.85
N GLY A 26 -11.30 -2.25 -23.98
CA GLY A 26 -10.74 -1.86 -22.71
C GLY A 26 -10.25 -3.17 -22.11
N SER A 27 -8.95 -3.28 -21.91
CA SER A 27 -8.35 -4.41 -21.21
C SER A 27 -8.88 -4.37 -19.78
N SER A 28 -10.09 -4.84 -19.54
CA SER A 28 -10.54 -5.17 -18.20
C SER A 28 -9.74 -6.41 -17.83
N LEU A 29 -8.58 -6.21 -17.22
CA LEU A 29 -8.00 -7.25 -16.40
C LEU A 29 -9.08 -7.56 -15.35
N ALA A 30 -9.68 -8.74 -15.47
CA ALA A 30 -10.68 -9.19 -14.51
C ALA A 30 -10.00 -9.25 -13.14
N GLU A 31 -10.62 -8.61 -12.14
CA GLU A 31 -10.13 -8.65 -10.77
C GLU A 31 -10.27 -10.08 -10.23
N ASP A 32 -9.16 -10.65 -9.75
CA ASP A 32 -9.09 -12.00 -9.18
C ASP A 32 -9.21 -12.03 -7.65
N GLY A 33 -9.28 -10.84 -7.03
CA GLY A 33 -9.40 -10.67 -5.58
C GLY A 33 -8.10 -10.81 -4.78
N TYR A 34 -6.96 -11.12 -5.41
CA TYR A 34 -5.69 -11.36 -4.72
C TYR A 34 -5.23 -10.18 -3.85
N ARG A 35 -5.47 -8.95 -4.32
CA ARG A 35 -5.05 -7.70 -3.65
C ARG A 35 -5.96 -7.29 -2.48
N LEU A 36 -7.06 -8.00 -2.25
CA LEU A 36 -8.06 -7.67 -1.24
C LEU A 36 -8.51 -6.20 -1.36
N TRP A 37 -8.37 -5.41 -0.29
CA TRP A 37 -8.70 -3.98 -0.25
C TRP A 37 -7.52 -3.06 -0.63
N LEU A 38 -6.30 -3.58 -0.77
CA LEU A 38 -5.10 -2.81 -1.16
C LEU A 38 -5.03 -2.64 -2.68
N ARG A 39 -6.18 -2.27 -3.25
CA ARG A 39 -6.37 -1.98 -4.67
C ARG A 39 -5.97 -0.55 -4.93
N TYR A 40 -4.68 -0.35 -5.14
CA TYR A 40 -4.10 0.92 -5.57
C TYR A 40 -4.36 1.16 -7.06
N ASP A 41 -5.61 1.02 -7.49
CA ASP A 41 -5.99 1.29 -8.86
C ASP A 41 -6.00 2.80 -9.10
N LEU A 42 -5.77 3.21 -10.34
CA LEU A 42 -5.75 4.62 -10.70
C LEU A 42 -7.07 5.28 -10.29
N ILE A 43 -7.00 6.35 -9.49
CA ILE A 43 -8.18 7.14 -9.09
C ILE A 43 -8.87 7.61 -10.37
N ASP A 44 -10.11 7.21 -10.56
CA ASP A 44 -10.89 7.44 -11.77
C ASP A 44 -11.26 8.93 -11.95
N LYS A 45 -11.56 9.61 -10.85
CA LYS A 45 -11.88 11.04 -10.74
C LYS A 45 -10.67 11.95 -11.03
N PRO A 46 -10.58 12.60 -12.21
CA PRO A 46 -9.41 13.39 -12.58
C PRO A 46 -9.15 14.59 -11.66
N GLU A 47 -10.19 15.21 -11.12
CA GLU A 47 -10.13 16.34 -10.19
C GLU A 47 -9.49 15.94 -8.86
N VAL A 48 -9.92 14.82 -8.26
CA VAL A 48 -9.35 14.27 -7.02
C VAL A 48 -7.88 13.90 -7.25
N ARG A 49 -7.60 13.21 -8.36
CA ARG A 49 -6.22 12.82 -8.72
C ARG A 49 -5.31 14.03 -8.93
N THR A 50 -5.83 15.11 -9.51
CA THR A 50 -5.07 16.35 -9.73
C THR A 50 -4.78 17.05 -8.40
N ALA A 51 -5.76 17.13 -7.51
CA ALA A 51 -5.58 17.66 -6.15
C ALA A 51 -4.49 16.90 -5.39
N TYR A 52 -4.55 15.57 -5.36
CA TYR A 52 -3.51 14.76 -4.70
C TYR A 52 -2.12 14.91 -5.32
N ARG A 53 -2.03 15.00 -6.65
CA ARG A 53 -0.74 15.24 -7.34
C ARG A 53 -0.14 16.62 -7.04
N ALA A 54 -0.96 17.60 -6.68
CA ALA A 54 -0.52 18.92 -6.25
C ALA A 54 -0.16 18.96 -4.75
N ALA A 55 -0.85 18.17 -3.93
CA ALA A 55 -0.60 18.04 -2.50
C ALA A 55 0.58 17.10 -2.15
N LEU A 56 0.94 16.20 -3.07
CA LEU A 56 2.01 15.20 -2.91
C LEU A 56 2.99 15.27 -4.10
N THR A 57 3.93 16.20 -4.02
CA THR A 57 4.91 16.50 -5.08
C THR A 57 6.28 15.87 -4.84
N GLU A 58 6.63 15.58 -3.58
CA GLU A 58 7.87 14.91 -3.18
C GLU A 58 7.64 14.14 -1.86
N LEU A 59 8.51 13.16 -1.57
CA LEU A 59 8.43 12.34 -0.36
C LEU A 59 9.74 12.39 0.42
N GLU A 60 9.67 12.77 1.69
CA GLU A 60 10.75 12.61 2.67
C GLU A 60 10.44 11.38 3.55
N ILE A 61 11.19 10.30 3.36
CA ILE A 61 11.16 9.12 4.24
C ILE A 61 12.52 8.42 4.19
N THR A 62 13.04 8.07 5.37
CA THR A 62 14.27 7.30 5.50
C THR A 62 14.00 5.80 5.50
N THR A 63 15.05 4.98 5.37
CA THR A 63 14.95 3.51 5.42
C THR A 63 15.89 2.95 6.48
N LEU A 64 15.91 3.59 7.64
CA LEU A 64 16.83 3.24 8.75
C LEU A 64 16.45 1.91 9.43
N SER A 65 15.26 1.39 9.17
CA SER A 65 14.79 0.08 9.65
C SER A 65 14.06 -0.69 8.55
N PRO A 66 13.92 -2.02 8.68
CA PRO A 66 13.12 -2.84 7.76
C PRO A 66 11.66 -2.37 7.64
N THR A 67 11.06 -1.94 8.74
CA THR A 67 9.68 -1.42 8.77
C THR A 67 9.55 -0.11 7.98
N LEU A 68 10.48 0.83 8.15
CA LEU A 68 10.48 2.07 7.36
C LEU A 68 10.76 1.81 5.87
N ALA A 69 11.59 0.81 5.54
CA ALA A 69 11.79 0.39 4.16
C ALA A 69 10.49 -0.15 3.53
N ILE A 70 9.70 -0.91 4.29
CA ILE A 70 8.37 -1.37 3.86
C ILE A 70 7.40 -0.19 3.71
N ALA A 71 7.35 0.73 4.68
CA ALA A 71 6.49 1.91 4.60
C ALA A 71 6.80 2.76 3.35
N LYS A 72 8.09 2.93 3.03
CA LYS A 72 8.55 3.61 1.81
C LYS A 72 8.09 2.87 0.54
N GLU A 73 8.26 1.56 0.51
CA GLU A 73 7.85 0.74 -0.63
C GLU A 73 6.33 0.75 -0.82
N GLU A 74 5.57 0.73 0.28
CA GLU A 74 4.11 0.79 0.25
C GLU A 74 3.62 2.13 -0.29
N LEU A 75 4.25 3.25 0.10
CA LEU A 75 3.99 4.57 -0.50
C LEU A 75 4.31 4.58 -1.99
N ARG A 76 5.43 3.97 -2.40
CA ARG A 76 5.81 3.89 -3.82
C ARG A 76 4.77 3.14 -4.63
N ILE A 77 4.34 1.96 -4.18
CA ILE A 77 3.33 1.13 -4.85
C ILE A 77 1.99 1.88 -4.85
N GLY A 78 1.56 2.37 -3.69
CA GLY A 78 0.27 3.03 -3.49
C GLY A 78 0.12 4.30 -4.32
N LEU A 79 1.08 5.21 -4.25
CA LEU A 79 1.02 6.47 -4.99
C LEU A 79 1.22 6.28 -6.48
N LEU A 80 2.11 5.37 -6.91
CA LEU A 80 2.24 5.03 -8.32
C LEU A 80 0.91 4.52 -8.90
N GLY A 81 0.24 3.63 -8.18
CA GLY A 81 -1.05 3.08 -8.60
C GLY A 81 -2.16 4.14 -8.60
N LEU A 82 -2.44 4.73 -7.43
CA LEU A 82 -3.53 5.68 -7.22
C LEU A 82 -3.39 6.96 -8.07
N LEU A 83 -2.17 7.47 -8.20
CA LEU A 83 -1.90 8.72 -8.91
C LEU A 83 -1.39 8.51 -10.33
N GLY A 84 -1.10 7.28 -10.75
CA GLY A 84 -0.45 6.98 -12.04
C GLY A 84 0.99 7.51 -12.17
N LYS A 85 1.55 8.09 -11.11
CA LYS A 85 2.93 8.54 -11.00
C LYS A 85 3.35 8.52 -9.53
N CYS A 86 4.56 8.06 -9.24
CA CYS A 86 5.15 8.19 -7.92
C CYS A 86 5.89 9.53 -7.85
N PRO A 87 5.59 10.41 -6.88
CA PRO A 87 6.44 11.56 -6.63
C PRO A 87 7.85 11.11 -6.21
N PRO A 88 8.92 11.89 -6.48
CA PRO A 88 10.28 11.53 -6.14
C PRO A 88 10.50 11.45 -4.63
N PHE A 89 11.32 10.50 -4.19
CA PHE A 89 11.85 10.47 -2.84
C PHE A 89 13.05 11.41 -2.73
N VAL A 90 13.02 12.32 -1.76
CA VAL A 90 14.04 13.34 -1.53
C VAL A 90 14.66 13.18 -0.13
N PRO A 91 15.95 13.51 0.05
CA PRO A 91 16.58 13.47 1.37
C PRO A 91 16.15 14.63 2.28
N ALA A 92 15.59 15.70 1.71
CA ALA A 92 15.05 16.86 2.41
C ALA A 92 14.03 17.57 1.51
N ILE A 93 13.03 18.21 2.10
CA ILE A 93 11.99 18.93 1.37
C ILE A 93 12.52 20.16 0.64
N THR A 94 12.13 20.33 -0.62
CA THR A 94 12.58 21.40 -1.51
C THR A 94 11.47 22.35 -1.94
N HIS A 95 10.21 21.91 -1.99
CA HIS A 95 9.08 22.73 -2.43
C HIS A 95 7.77 22.36 -1.72
N ASN A 96 6.70 23.12 -2.00
CA ASN A 96 5.36 22.88 -1.48
C ASN A 96 4.79 21.54 -1.95
N GLY A 97 3.93 20.93 -1.12
CA GLY A 97 3.30 19.64 -1.42
C GLY A 97 4.13 18.43 -0.98
N ALA A 98 5.04 18.59 -0.01
CA ALA A 98 5.85 17.48 0.47
C ALA A 98 5.05 16.52 1.37
N LEU A 99 5.26 15.22 1.21
CA LEU A 99 4.85 14.20 2.17
C LEU A 99 6.04 13.82 3.05
N ILE A 100 5.98 14.11 4.33
CA ILE A 100 7.05 13.81 5.30
C ILE A 100 6.59 12.66 6.19
N VAL A 101 7.37 11.59 6.24
CA VAL A 101 6.98 10.35 6.92
C VAL A 101 8.11 9.84 7.81
N GLY A 102 7.83 9.58 9.08
CA GLY A 102 8.83 9.04 9.99
C GLY A 102 8.55 9.27 11.48
N THR A 103 9.60 9.17 12.27
CA THR A 103 9.61 9.45 13.71
C THR A 103 10.52 10.66 13.99
N PRO A 104 10.46 11.27 15.19
CA PRO A 104 11.44 12.28 15.59
C PRO A 104 12.89 11.79 15.51
N GLN A 105 13.14 10.48 15.62
CA GLN A 105 14.46 9.89 15.52
C GLN A 105 14.90 9.70 14.06
N SER A 106 13.96 9.38 13.16
CA SER A 106 14.27 9.05 11.76
C SER A 106 14.12 10.22 10.78
N SER A 107 13.45 11.33 11.16
CA SER A 107 13.33 12.57 10.38
C SER A 107 13.61 13.80 11.23
N LYS A 108 14.62 14.59 10.81
CA LYS A 108 14.94 15.89 11.43
C LYS A 108 13.81 16.90 11.25
N THR A 109 13.07 16.81 10.15
CA THR A 109 11.93 17.68 9.88
C THR A 109 10.83 17.42 10.90
N ILE A 110 10.47 16.15 11.13
CA ILE A 110 9.50 15.77 12.17
C ILE A 110 9.96 16.17 13.56
N ALA A 111 11.25 16.00 13.89
CA ALA A 111 11.80 16.37 15.19
C ALA A 111 11.67 17.87 15.54
N ARG A 112 11.59 18.74 14.52
CA ARG A 112 11.46 20.19 14.68
C ARG A 112 10.00 20.67 14.74
N LEU A 113 9.04 19.82 14.40
CA LEU A 113 7.62 20.17 14.47
C LEU A 113 7.12 20.07 15.92
N ASP A 114 6.15 20.92 16.27
CA ASP A 114 5.46 20.90 17.57
C ASP A 114 4.41 19.77 17.61
N LEU A 115 4.88 18.53 17.67
CA LEU A 115 4.05 17.32 17.65
C LEU A 115 4.06 16.56 18.98
N GLN A 116 4.74 17.04 20.01
CA GLN A 116 5.00 16.31 21.25
C GLN A 116 3.71 15.81 21.91
N ASN A 117 2.72 16.69 22.09
CA ASN A 117 1.42 16.32 22.69
C ASN A 117 0.64 15.32 21.82
N ARG A 118 0.69 15.47 20.50
CA ARG A 118 0.00 14.57 19.55
C ARG A 118 0.65 13.19 19.51
N LEU A 119 1.98 13.15 19.52
CA LEU A 119 2.77 11.93 19.59
C LEU A 119 2.57 11.25 20.96
N GLN A 120 2.53 11.99 22.06
CA GLN A 120 2.21 11.41 23.36
C GLN A 120 0.83 10.72 23.35
N ALA A 121 -0.18 11.37 22.75
CA ALA A 121 -1.51 10.79 22.60
C ALA A 121 -1.54 9.57 21.65
N ALA A 122 -0.64 9.50 20.67
CA ALA A 122 -0.53 8.37 19.75
C ALA A 122 0.03 7.10 20.42
N GLY A 123 0.83 7.23 21.49
CA GLY A 123 1.44 6.09 22.17
C GLY A 123 2.40 5.29 21.29
N ALA A 124 2.62 4.01 21.61
CA ALA A 124 3.68 3.21 20.99
C ALA A 124 3.39 2.80 19.53
N GLU A 125 2.14 2.47 19.22
CA GLU A 125 1.72 1.94 17.90
C GLU A 125 0.86 2.93 17.10
N GLY A 126 0.44 4.05 17.71
CA GLY A 126 -0.35 5.05 17.01
C GLY A 126 0.48 5.98 16.13
N PHE A 127 -0.24 6.84 15.43
CA PHE A 127 0.33 7.82 14.50
C PHE A 127 -0.50 9.11 14.48
N VAL A 128 0.11 10.12 13.89
CA VAL A 128 -0.45 11.45 13.65
C VAL A 128 -0.42 11.69 12.14
N ILE A 129 -1.55 12.12 11.58
CA ILE A 129 -1.60 12.64 10.21
C ILE A 129 -2.08 14.08 10.28
N LEU A 130 -1.29 15.00 9.70
CA LEU A 130 -1.69 16.39 9.62
C LEU A 130 -1.18 17.10 8.36
N ALA A 131 -1.94 18.10 7.91
CA ALA A 131 -1.46 19.15 7.03
C ALA A 131 -0.81 20.25 7.88
N THR A 132 0.39 20.70 7.52
CA THR A 132 1.13 21.75 8.25
C THR A 132 2.12 22.46 7.34
N THR A 133 2.87 23.40 7.90
CA THR A 133 4.00 24.04 7.25
C THR A 133 5.30 23.58 7.91
N ALA A 134 6.24 23.06 7.12
CA ALA A 134 7.59 22.74 7.56
C ALA A 134 8.59 23.53 6.70
N GLU A 135 9.53 24.24 7.34
CA GLU A 135 10.53 25.07 6.64
C GLU A 135 9.91 26.07 5.62
N GLY A 136 8.74 26.62 5.95
CA GLY A 136 8.00 27.55 5.09
C GLY A 136 7.27 26.91 3.90
N LYS A 137 7.25 25.57 3.80
CA LYS A 137 6.61 24.81 2.72
C LYS A 137 5.36 24.11 3.22
N SER A 138 4.31 24.05 2.41
CA SER A 138 3.13 23.23 2.73
C SER A 138 3.47 21.75 2.67
N CYS A 139 3.09 20.99 3.70
CA CYS A 139 3.42 19.58 3.82
C CYS A 139 2.25 18.78 4.41
N THR A 140 2.13 17.53 3.99
CA THR A 140 1.40 16.49 4.73
C THR A 140 2.41 15.70 5.55
N VAL A 141 2.12 15.46 6.82
CA VAL A 141 3.01 14.75 7.75
C VAL A 141 2.33 13.47 8.24
N VAL A 142 3.04 12.35 8.15
CA VAL A 142 2.70 11.10 8.83
C VAL A 142 3.79 10.83 9.87
N ALA A 143 3.48 11.05 11.14
CA ALA A 143 4.44 10.93 12.24
C ALA A 143 4.01 9.89 13.27
N ALA A 144 4.96 9.20 13.89
CA ALA A 144 4.71 8.29 15.00
C ALA A 144 5.89 8.25 15.98
N ASN A 145 5.70 7.61 17.14
CA ASN A 145 6.78 7.37 18.10
C ASN A 145 7.67 6.18 17.73
N SER A 146 7.16 5.27 16.88
CA SER A 146 7.83 4.05 16.48
C SER A 146 7.66 3.80 14.98
N ASP A 147 8.53 2.99 14.41
CA ASP A 147 8.48 2.67 12.98
C ASP A 147 7.21 1.89 12.60
N ILE A 148 6.65 1.08 13.52
CA ILE A 148 5.38 0.40 13.25
C ILE A 148 4.20 1.37 13.21
N GLY A 149 4.19 2.39 14.09
CA GLY A 149 3.20 3.45 14.02
C GLY A 149 3.27 4.21 12.68
N VAL A 150 4.49 4.42 12.16
CA VAL A 150 4.69 5.00 10.81
C VAL A 150 4.05 4.11 9.74
N LEU A 151 4.29 2.80 9.77
CA LEU A 151 3.71 1.86 8.80
C LEU A 151 2.17 1.89 8.84
N TYR A 152 1.57 1.86 10.02
CA TYR A 152 0.11 1.98 10.17
C TYR A 152 -0.42 3.33 9.67
N GLY A 153 0.33 4.42 9.93
CA GLY A 153 0.01 5.74 9.41
C GLY A 153 0.06 5.82 7.89
N VAL A 154 1.04 5.16 7.25
CA VAL A 154 1.11 5.04 5.78
C VAL A 154 -0.09 4.31 5.22
N PHE A 155 -0.47 3.17 5.79
CA PHE A 155 -1.69 2.47 5.35
C PHE A 155 -2.95 3.31 5.56
N HIS A 156 -3.04 4.06 6.66
CA HIS A 156 -4.14 4.99 6.87
C HIS A 156 -4.17 6.08 5.79
N LEU A 157 -3.04 6.71 5.49
CA LEU A 157 -2.95 7.73 4.44
C LEU A 157 -3.40 7.16 3.08
N LEU A 158 -2.89 5.99 2.70
CA LEU A 158 -3.28 5.34 1.44
C LEU A 158 -4.78 5.01 1.41
N ARG A 159 -5.36 4.61 2.55
CA ARG A 159 -6.81 4.45 2.68
C ARG A 159 -7.57 5.76 2.49
N LEU A 160 -7.09 6.90 3.01
CA LEU A 160 -7.71 8.21 2.76
C LEU A 160 -7.74 8.53 1.27
N LEU A 161 -6.62 8.26 0.56
CA LEU A 161 -6.54 8.46 -0.88
C LEU A 161 -7.47 7.52 -1.66
N GLN A 162 -7.49 6.23 -1.32
CA GLN A 162 -8.39 5.23 -1.93
C GLN A 162 -9.88 5.57 -1.71
N THR A 163 -10.20 6.25 -0.61
CA THR A 163 -11.57 6.65 -0.25
C THR A 163 -11.86 8.12 -0.58
N HIS A 164 -11.00 8.75 -1.39
CA HIS A 164 -11.15 10.11 -1.92
C HIS A 164 -11.36 11.19 -0.84
N GLN A 165 -10.75 11.02 0.35
CA GLN A 165 -10.81 12.01 1.43
C GLN A 165 -9.90 13.21 1.13
N SER A 166 -10.29 14.41 1.55
CA SER A 166 -9.43 15.58 1.36
C SER A 166 -8.15 15.47 2.19
N LEU A 167 -7.04 15.97 1.64
CA LEU A 167 -5.80 16.19 2.40
C LEU A 167 -5.75 17.60 3.02
N ASP A 168 -6.69 18.46 2.67
CA ASP A 168 -6.81 19.79 3.23
C ASP A 168 -7.24 19.70 4.70
N GLU A 169 -6.63 20.53 5.55
CA GLU A 169 -6.96 20.63 6.98
C GLU A 169 -6.89 19.30 7.76
N LEU A 170 -6.18 18.29 7.23
CA LEU A 170 -5.96 17.05 7.96
C LEU A 170 -5.35 17.35 9.34
N SER A 171 -5.96 16.83 10.39
CA SER A 171 -5.42 16.94 11.74
C SER A 171 -6.05 15.90 12.65
N PHE A 172 -5.48 14.70 12.70
CA PHE A 172 -5.95 13.69 13.64
C PHE A 172 -4.83 12.79 14.17
N VAL A 173 -5.10 12.22 15.33
CA VAL A 173 -4.26 11.24 16.04
C VAL A 173 -5.06 9.94 16.12
N SER A 174 -4.44 8.83 15.79
CA SER A 174 -5.06 7.51 15.88
C SER A 174 -4.14 6.58 16.66
N ALA A 175 -4.68 5.89 17.67
CA ALA A 175 -3.95 4.90 18.45
C ALA A 175 -4.82 3.65 18.64
N PRO A 176 -4.25 2.44 18.60
CA PRO A 176 -5.01 1.23 18.86
C PRO A 176 -5.50 1.21 20.31
N ARG A 177 -6.77 0.84 20.51
CA ARG A 177 -7.39 0.71 21.83
C ARG A 177 -7.19 -0.67 22.46
N ILE A 178 -6.77 -1.64 21.65
CA ILE A 178 -6.56 -3.03 22.05
C ILE A 178 -5.10 -3.36 21.76
N LYS A 179 -4.38 -3.85 22.78
CA LYS A 179 -2.96 -4.17 22.68
C LYS A 179 -2.69 -5.39 21.78
N LEU A 180 -3.46 -6.46 21.94
CA LEU A 180 -3.31 -7.69 21.17
C LEU A 180 -4.46 -7.79 20.16
N ARG A 181 -4.13 -7.64 18.88
CA ARG A 181 -5.06 -7.64 17.76
C ARG A 181 -4.67 -8.84 16.91
N LEU A 182 -5.12 -10.02 17.34
CA LEU A 182 -4.64 -11.30 16.85
C LEU A 182 -5.58 -11.90 15.79
N LEU A 183 -4.99 -12.57 14.81
CA LEU A 183 -5.71 -13.44 13.87
C LEU A 183 -5.38 -14.91 14.15
N ASN A 184 -6.39 -15.75 14.27
CA ASN A 184 -6.21 -17.18 14.54
C ASN A 184 -6.50 -18.01 13.30
N HIS A 185 -5.62 -18.95 13.00
CA HIS A 185 -5.79 -19.95 11.94
C HIS A 185 -6.10 -21.31 12.54
N TRP A 186 -7.06 -22.02 11.95
CA TRP A 186 -7.41 -23.39 12.33
C TRP A 186 -6.73 -24.39 11.40
N ASP A 187 -5.43 -24.17 11.21
CA ASP A 187 -4.64 -24.84 10.18
C ASP A 187 -3.90 -26.05 10.74
N ASN A 188 -4.10 -27.20 10.09
CA ASN A 188 -3.37 -28.42 10.40
C ASN A 188 -2.01 -28.43 9.70
N LEU A 189 -1.06 -29.21 10.23
CA LEU A 189 0.30 -29.28 9.66
C LEU A 189 0.36 -29.98 8.29
N ASP A 190 -0.68 -30.74 7.93
CA ASP A 190 -0.89 -31.29 6.57
C ASP A 190 -1.51 -30.28 5.60
N ARG A 191 -1.64 -29.02 6.04
CA ARG A 191 -2.21 -27.86 5.33
C ARG A 191 -3.72 -27.85 5.17
N THR A 192 -4.44 -28.86 5.65
CA THR A 192 -5.90 -28.77 5.72
C THR A 192 -6.32 -27.72 6.76
N VAL A 193 -7.49 -27.11 6.58
CA VAL A 193 -7.99 -26.06 7.48
C VAL A 193 -9.32 -26.50 8.08
N GLU A 194 -9.37 -26.63 9.40
CA GLU A 194 -10.60 -26.94 10.10
C GLU A 194 -11.57 -25.76 10.00
N ARG A 195 -12.78 -26.02 9.50
CA ARG A 195 -13.75 -24.98 9.11
C ARG A 195 -13.20 -24.01 8.06
N GLY A 196 -12.26 -24.46 7.23
CA GLY A 196 -11.74 -23.68 6.11
C GLY A 196 -12.61 -23.79 4.86
N TYR A 197 -12.95 -22.64 4.28
CA TYR A 197 -13.76 -22.54 3.05
C TYR A 197 -13.02 -21.84 1.91
N ALA A 198 -11.73 -21.51 2.10
CA ALA A 198 -10.92 -20.71 1.19
C ALA A 198 -9.69 -21.46 0.64
N GLY A 199 -9.73 -22.80 0.66
CA GLY A 199 -8.64 -23.66 0.21
C GLY A 199 -7.68 -24.09 1.33
N PHE A 200 -6.47 -24.50 0.95
CA PHE A 200 -5.44 -24.98 1.87
C PHE A 200 -4.78 -23.84 2.65
N SER A 201 -4.20 -24.19 3.80
CA SER A 201 -3.35 -23.32 4.61
C SER A 201 -2.30 -22.63 3.75
N LEU A 202 -2.08 -21.35 4.06
CA LEU A 202 -0.98 -20.57 3.50
C LEU A 202 0.38 -21.17 3.89
N GLY A 203 0.50 -21.73 5.11
CA GLY A 203 1.74 -22.32 5.61
C GLY A 203 2.13 -23.59 4.86
N ASP A 204 3.03 -23.48 3.88
CA ASP A 204 3.58 -24.63 3.16
C ASP A 204 4.73 -25.27 3.95
N TRP A 205 4.39 -25.95 5.05
CA TRP A 205 5.34 -26.52 6.02
C TRP A 205 6.39 -27.43 5.39
N HIS A 206 6.09 -28.10 4.29
CA HIS A 206 7.04 -29.00 3.61
C HIS A 206 8.18 -28.25 2.91
N LYS A 207 7.92 -27.02 2.47
CA LYS A 207 8.91 -26.18 1.76
C LYS A 207 9.69 -25.25 2.68
N LEU A 208 9.12 -24.91 3.83
CA LEU A 208 9.80 -24.11 4.85
C LEU A 208 10.98 -24.89 5.47
N PRO A 209 12.06 -24.22 5.89
CA PRO A 209 12.32 -22.79 5.75
C PRO A 209 12.91 -22.40 4.37
N ASN A 210 13.25 -23.38 3.53
CA ASN A 210 14.08 -23.19 2.33
C ASN A 210 13.40 -22.38 1.22
N TYR A 211 12.07 -22.37 1.18
CA TYR A 211 11.30 -21.56 0.23
C TYR A 211 10.26 -20.72 0.96
N LEU A 212 10.38 -19.41 0.81
CA LEU A 212 9.46 -18.40 1.32
C LEU A 212 8.54 -17.95 0.19
N ASP A 213 7.30 -18.42 0.20
CA ASP A 213 6.28 -18.01 -0.76
C ASP A 213 6.02 -16.49 -0.63
N PRO A 214 6.01 -15.71 -1.72
CA PRO A 214 5.71 -14.28 -1.69
C PRO A 214 4.40 -13.94 -0.97
N ARG A 215 3.43 -14.85 -0.96
CA ARG A 215 2.15 -14.70 -0.23
C ARG A 215 2.32 -14.50 1.27
N TYR A 216 3.42 -14.92 1.88
CA TYR A 216 3.69 -14.64 3.29
C TYR A 216 3.85 -13.14 3.54
N LYS A 217 4.59 -12.45 2.66
CA LYS A 217 4.73 -10.99 2.74
C LYS A 217 3.41 -10.29 2.43
N ASP A 218 2.65 -10.79 1.46
CA ASP A 218 1.34 -10.22 1.10
C ASP A 218 0.30 -10.40 2.24
N TYR A 219 0.33 -11.55 2.92
CA TYR A 219 -0.46 -11.80 4.13
C TYR A 219 -0.09 -10.82 5.26
N ALA A 220 1.21 -10.63 5.53
CA ALA A 220 1.65 -9.68 6.54
C ALA A 220 1.26 -8.24 6.20
N ARG A 221 1.39 -7.86 4.91
CA ARG A 221 0.97 -6.56 4.40
C ARG A 221 -0.53 -6.33 4.60
N ALA A 222 -1.37 -7.31 4.29
CA ALA A 222 -2.81 -7.21 4.48
C ALA A 222 -3.18 -7.03 5.96
N ASN A 223 -2.59 -7.81 6.86
CA ASN A 223 -2.83 -7.71 8.31
C ASN A 223 -2.37 -6.35 8.88
N ALA A 224 -1.17 -5.90 8.54
CA ALA A 224 -0.65 -4.62 8.99
C ALA A 224 -1.50 -3.44 8.50
N SER A 225 -2.10 -3.53 7.31
CA SER A 225 -2.94 -2.45 6.76
C SER A 225 -4.21 -2.14 7.58
N ILE A 226 -4.64 -3.11 8.39
CA ILE A 226 -5.76 -2.99 9.33
C ILE A 226 -5.29 -3.02 10.79
N GLY A 227 -3.98 -2.99 11.02
CA GLY A 227 -3.36 -2.93 12.34
C GLY A 227 -3.33 -4.24 13.12
N ILE A 228 -3.58 -5.41 12.52
CA ILE A 228 -3.37 -6.70 13.19
C ILE A 228 -1.88 -6.85 13.52
N ASN A 229 -1.57 -7.24 14.77
CA ASN A 229 -0.20 -7.29 15.31
C ASN A 229 0.18 -8.65 15.93
N GLY A 230 -0.50 -9.70 15.51
CA GLY A 230 -0.08 -11.05 15.82
C GLY A 230 -0.95 -12.09 15.13
N THR A 231 -0.37 -13.28 14.96
CA THR A 231 -1.05 -14.39 14.29
C THR A 231 -0.77 -15.72 14.99
N VAL A 232 -1.81 -16.55 15.15
CA VAL A 232 -1.68 -17.94 15.59
C VAL A 232 -1.76 -18.82 14.36
N LEU A 233 -0.65 -19.49 14.03
CA LEU A 233 -0.45 -20.16 12.74
C LEU A 233 -1.10 -21.54 12.63
N THR A 234 -1.47 -22.17 13.75
CA THR A 234 -1.91 -23.56 13.76
C THR A 234 -3.19 -23.73 14.56
N ASN A 235 -3.88 -24.82 14.26
CA ASN A 235 -5.16 -25.19 14.84
C ASN A 235 -5.13 -25.26 16.38
N VAL A 236 -6.27 -24.91 16.98
CA VAL A 236 -6.54 -25.07 18.41
C VAL A 236 -6.61 -26.54 18.81
N ASN A 237 -7.02 -27.43 17.90
CA ASN A 237 -6.82 -28.87 18.01
C ASN A 237 -5.34 -29.19 17.72
N ALA A 238 -4.49 -28.83 18.67
CA ALA A 238 -3.05 -28.64 18.47
C ALA A 238 -2.31 -29.94 18.16
N ASN A 239 -1.31 -29.84 17.27
CA ASN A 239 -0.35 -30.90 17.00
C ASN A 239 1.02 -30.54 17.63
N ALA A 240 1.49 -31.36 18.57
CA ALA A 240 2.72 -31.13 19.32
C ALA A 240 3.99 -31.06 18.44
N TRP A 241 3.95 -31.54 17.19
CA TRP A 241 5.06 -31.43 16.27
C TRP A 241 5.51 -30.00 16.02
N VAL A 242 4.60 -29.02 16.13
CA VAL A 242 4.93 -27.59 15.96
C VAL A 242 6.00 -27.11 16.94
N LEU A 243 6.16 -27.79 18.09
CA LEU A 243 7.15 -27.48 19.13
C LEU A 243 8.49 -28.22 18.94
N THR A 244 8.62 -29.06 17.92
CA THR A 244 9.89 -29.75 17.63
C THR A 244 10.90 -28.79 16.99
N PRO A 245 12.22 -29.04 17.13
CA PRO A 245 13.25 -28.19 16.51
C PRO A 245 13.02 -27.94 15.01
N ALA A 246 12.67 -28.99 14.26
CA ALA A 246 12.44 -28.92 12.82
C ALA A 246 11.26 -28.02 12.44
N TYR A 247 10.20 -27.94 13.27
CA TYR A 247 9.09 -27.02 13.03
C TYR A 247 9.36 -25.62 13.56
N LEU A 248 10.09 -25.48 14.66
CA LEU A 248 10.50 -24.17 15.17
C LEU A 248 11.36 -23.42 14.14
N GLU A 249 12.22 -24.10 13.38
CA GLU A 249 12.94 -23.48 12.25
C GLU A 249 11.99 -22.94 11.17
N LYS A 250 10.91 -23.66 10.87
CA LYS A 250 9.89 -23.24 9.89
C LYS A 250 9.08 -22.04 10.39
N VAL A 251 8.69 -22.08 11.66
CA VAL A 251 7.98 -20.97 12.33
C VAL A 251 8.86 -19.73 12.39
N ALA A 252 10.15 -19.89 12.73
CA ALA A 252 11.11 -18.78 12.74
C ALA A 252 11.26 -18.13 11.36
N ALA A 253 11.28 -18.94 10.30
CA ALA A 253 11.35 -18.42 8.93
C ALA A 253 10.13 -17.56 8.56
N LEU A 254 8.92 -17.93 9.01
CA LEU A 254 7.73 -17.10 8.86
C LEU A 254 7.80 -15.84 9.74
N ALA A 255 8.21 -15.98 11.00
CA ALA A 255 8.34 -14.86 11.93
C ALA A 255 9.32 -13.79 11.42
N ILE A 256 10.41 -14.18 10.76
CA ILE A 256 11.35 -13.24 10.13
C ILE A 256 10.68 -12.43 9.01
N VAL A 257 9.78 -13.04 8.24
CA VAL A 257 9.02 -12.33 7.18
C VAL A 257 8.00 -11.37 7.79
N PHE A 258 7.39 -11.75 8.92
CA PHE A 258 6.30 -11.01 9.55
C PHE A 258 6.76 -9.89 10.48
N GLN A 259 7.92 -10.05 11.15
CA GLN A 259 8.44 -9.12 12.14
C GLN A 259 8.48 -7.65 11.66
N PRO A 260 8.91 -7.32 10.43
CA PRO A 260 8.90 -5.94 9.96
C PRO A 260 7.51 -5.29 9.85
N PHE A 261 6.44 -6.10 9.87
CA PHE A 261 5.03 -5.70 9.87
C PHE A 261 4.40 -5.73 11.26
N ASP A 262 5.19 -6.02 12.31
CA ASP A 262 4.74 -6.25 13.70
C ASP A 262 3.75 -7.41 13.83
N LEU A 263 3.96 -8.49 13.05
CA LEU A 263 3.09 -9.66 12.99
C LEU A 263 3.81 -10.95 13.45
#